data_AF-X6F9K2-F1
#
_entry.id   AF-X6F9K2-F1
#
_cell.length_a   1.000
_cell.length_b   1.000
_cell.length_c   1.000
_cell.angle_alpha   90.00
_cell.angle_beta   90.00
_cell.angle_gamma   90.00
#
_symmetry.space_group_name_H-M   'P 1'
#
loop_
_entity.id
_entity.type
_entity.pdbx_description
1 polymer ?
#
loop_
_entity_poly.entity_id
_entity_poly.type
_entity_poly.pdbx_seq_one_letter_code
_entity_poly.pdbx_strand_id
1 'polypeptide(L)'
;MADLIVVYWRDIPAQVIVKKGRQNAKRELPLRFTEAIDMCAMRTGAGGTDDYLAEWRKADPVPVGDDLEAEVEKAFNEIDAKYDRERLVALVKAGGKENV
;
A
#
# COMPACT_ATOMS: atom_id res chain seq x y z
N MET A 1 -2.43 -20.09 10.58
CA MET A 1 -1.60 -19.06 9.95
C MET A 1 -2.52 -18.07 9.29
N ALA A 2 -2.32 -16.78 9.54
CA ALA A 2 -3.03 -15.72 8.84
C ALA A 2 -2.23 -15.30 7.61
N ASP A 3 -2.86 -14.58 6.70
CA ASP A 3 -2.24 -14.04 5.50
C ASP A 3 -2.18 -12.51 5.58
N LEU A 4 -0.99 -11.94 5.45
CA LEU A 4 -0.77 -10.52 5.25
C LEU A 4 -0.90 -10.18 3.76
N ILE A 5 -1.71 -9.19 3.44
CA ILE A 5 -1.97 -8.69 2.11
C ILE A 5 -1.79 -7.17 2.14
N VAL A 6 -0.92 -6.66 1.28
CA VAL A 6 -0.72 -5.22 1.11
C VAL A 6 -1.44 -4.76 -0.15
N VAL A 7 -2.20 -3.68 -0.04
CA VAL A 7 -2.90 -3.03 -1.15
C VAL A 7 -2.03 -1.89 -1.65
N TYR A 8 -1.83 -1.83 -2.96
CA TYR A 8 -1.05 -0.81 -3.63
C TYR A 8 -1.90 -0.09 -4.67
N TRP A 9 -1.59 1.18 -4.88
CA TRP A 9 -1.86 1.84 -6.15
C TRP A 9 -0.54 1.89 -6.92
N ARG A 10 -0.47 1.22 -8.07
CA ARG A 10 0.82 0.89 -8.72
C ARG A 10 1.78 0.25 -7.72
N ASP A 11 2.89 0.91 -7.40
CA ASP A 11 3.89 0.44 -6.43
C ASP A 11 3.90 1.28 -5.13
N ILE A 12 2.94 2.19 -4.94
CA ILE A 12 2.78 2.94 -3.69
C ILE A 12 1.80 2.18 -2.79
N PRO A 13 2.21 1.71 -1.60
CA PRO A 13 1.31 1.01 -0.70
C PRO A 13 0.29 1.98 -0.11
N ALA A 14 -0.93 1.51 0.12
CA ALA A 14 -2.00 2.30 0.72
C ALA A 14 -2.55 1.66 2.00
N GLN A 15 -2.64 0.34 2.05
CA GLN A 15 -3.32 -0.37 3.13
C GLN A 15 -2.67 -1.73 3.39
N VAL A 16 -2.71 -2.18 4.64
CA VAL A 16 -2.32 -3.53 5.06
C VAL A 16 -3.53 -4.26 5.62
N ILE A 17 -3.65 -5.53 5.28
CA ILE A 17 -4.76 -6.40 5.68
C ILE A 17 -4.16 -7.72 6.16
N VAL A 18 -4.48 -8.16 7.36
CA VAL A 18 -4.16 -9.51 7.84
C VAL A 18 -5.46 -10.30 7.95
N LYS A 19 -5.54 -11.47 7.31
CA LYS A 19 -6.77 -12.27 7.23
C LYS A 19 -6.54 -13.70 7.73
N LYS A 20 -7.48 -14.19 8.55
CA LYS A 20 -7.52 -15.60 8.99
C LYS A 20 -8.96 -16.12 8.90
N GLY A 21 -9.26 -16.90 7.87
CA GLY A 21 -10.62 -17.39 7.60
C GLY A 21 -11.61 -16.24 7.41
N ARG A 22 -12.55 -16.06 8.35
CA ARG A 22 -13.53 -14.95 8.35
C ARG A 22 -13.08 -13.72 9.12
N GLN A 23 -12.03 -13.82 9.93
CA GLN A 23 -11.48 -12.71 10.70
C GLN A 23 -10.49 -11.93 9.85
N ASN A 24 -10.48 -10.60 10.00
CA ASN A 24 -9.48 -9.74 9.38
C ASN A 24 -9.20 -8.52 10.27
N ALA A 25 -7.96 -8.06 10.24
CA ALA A 25 -7.54 -6.76 10.74
C ALA A 25 -7.00 -5.94 9.58
N LYS A 26 -7.26 -4.64 9.58
CA LYS A 26 -6.89 -3.72 8.50
C LYS A 26 -6.33 -2.44 9.09
N ARG A 27 -5.31 -1.87 8.43
CA ARG A 27 -4.82 -0.51 8.66
C ARG A 27 -4.61 0.22 7.35
N GLU A 28 -4.99 1.48 7.32
CA GLU A 28 -4.66 2.39 6.23
C GLU A 28 -3.36 3.10 6.59
N LEU A 29 -2.47 3.28 5.62
CA LEU A 29 -1.21 3.96 5.84
C LEU A 29 -1.42 5.47 6.04
N PRO A 30 -0.46 6.18 6.65
CA PRO A 30 -0.61 7.60 6.92
C PRO A 30 -0.87 8.44 5.67
N LEU A 31 -1.44 9.63 5.87
CA LEU A 31 -1.89 10.54 4.80
C LEU A 31 -0.84 10.77 3.70
N ARG A 32 0.46 10.78 4.05
CA ARG A 32 1.57 10.95 3.09
C ARG A 32 1.57 9.94 1.95
N PHE A 33 1.04 8.73 2.16
CA PHE A 33 0.92 7.70 1.12
C PHE A 33 -0.20 8.04 0.14
N THR A 34 -1.37 8.42 0.66
CA THR A 34 -2.51 8.87 -0.15
C THR A 34 -2.16 10.10 -0.96
N GLU A 35 -1.49 11.09 -0.34
CA GLU A 35 -0.99 12.27 -1.06
C GLU A 35 -0.01 11.90 -2.18
N ALA A 36 0.87 10.92 -1.95
CA ALA A 36 1.79 10.44 -2.98
C ALA A 36 1.04 9.79 -4.15
N ILE A 37 0.02 8.97 -3.87
CA ILE A 37 -0.85 8.37 -4.90
C ILE A 37 -1.54 9.45 -5.72
N ASP A 38 -2.16 10.42 -5.08
CA ASP A 38 -2.91 11.48 -5.77
C ASP A 38 -1.99 12.39 -6.60
N MET A 39 -0.86 12.81 -6.05
CA MET A 39 0.16 13.55 -6.80
C MET A 39 0.65 12.77 -8.03
N CYS A 40 0.79 11.46 -7.88
CA CYS A 40 1.24 10.60 -8.97
C CYS A 40 0.18 10.42 -10.07
N ALA A 41 -1.07 10.18 -9.67
CA ALA A 41 -2.22 10.09 -10.57
C ALA A 41 -2.36 11.37 -11.40
N MET A 42 -2.33 12.53 -10.74
CA MET A 42 -2.37 13.83 -11.43
C MET A 42 -1.19 14.01 -12.39
N ARG A 43 0.04 13.68 -11.97
CA ARG A 43 1.25 13.81 -12.80
C ARG A 43 1.22 12.93 -14.05
N THR A 44 0.68 11.72 -13.93
CA THR A 44 0.66 10.74 -15.04
C THR A 44 -0.58 10.83 -15.91
N GLY A 45 -1.48 11.79 -15.64
CA GLY A 45 -2.76 11.90 -16.34
C GLY A 45 -3.79 10.85 -15.92
N ALA A 46 -3.44 9.93 -15.02
CA ALA A 46 -4.34 8.93 -14.42
C ALA A 46 -5.23 9.54 -13.32
N GLY A 47 -5.50 10.85 -13.38
CA GLY A 47 -6.42 11.54 -12.46
C GLY A 47 -7.90 11.36 -12.81
N GLY A 48 -8.19 10.73 -13.96
CA GLY A 48 -9.54 10.28 -14.30
C GLY A 48 -9.92 9.06 -13.46
N THR A 49 -11.18 8.98 -13.04
CA THR A 49 -11.67 7.96 -12.11
C THR A 49 -11.37 6.52 -12.57
N ASP A 50 -11.53 6.22 -13.86
CA ASP A 50 -11.37 4.86 -14.37
C ASP A 50 -9.89 4.42 -14.38
N ASP A 51 -8.99 5.27 -14.90
CA ASP A 51 -7.55 5.00 -14.91
C ASP A 51 -6.98 4.95 -13.49
N TYR A 52 -7.47 5.80 -12.59
CA TYR A 52 -7.10 5.78 -11.18
C TYR A 52 -7.49 4.45 -10.52
N LEU A 53 -8.71 3.97 -10.76
CA LEU A 53 -9.24 2.75 -10.16
C LEU A 53 -8.60 1.48 -10.76
N ALA A 54 -8.20 1.51 -12.03
CA ALA A 54 -7.61 0.38 -12.73
C ALA A 54 -6.21 -0.01 -12.22
N GLU A 55 -5.49 0.92 -11.59
CA GLU A 55 -4.11 0.72 -11.14
C GLU A 55 -4.00 0.16 -9.71
N TRP A 56 -5.12 -0.10 -9.05
CA TRP A 56 -5.15 -0.73 -7.73
C TRP A 56 -4.87 -2.22 -7.83
N ARG A 57 -3.92 -2.70 -7.01
CA ARG A 57 -3.57 -4.12 -6.93
C ARG A 57 -3.37 -4.57 -5.50
N LYS A 58 -3.52 -5.88 -5.27
CA LYS A 58 -3.14 -6.54 -4.02
C LYS A 58 -1.87 -7.33 -4.27
N ALA A 59 -0.90 -7.24 -3.36
CA ALA A 59 0.24 -8.13 -3.39
C ALA A 59 -0.16 -9.57 -3.05
N ASP A 60 0.71 -10.50 -3.42
CA ASP A 60 0.55 -11.90 -3.05
C ASP A 60 0.49 -12.05 -1.52
N PRO A 61 -0.39 -12.91 -1.00
CA PRO A 61 -0.51 -13.10 0.43
C PRO A 61 0.77 -13.69 1.02
N VAL A 62 1.24 -13.10 2.12
CA VAL A 62 2.41 -13.58 2.87
C VAL A 62 1.93 -14.23 4.17
N PRO A 63 2.26 -15.50 4.44
CA PRO A 63 1.88 -16.15 5.69
C PRO A 63 2.52 -15.47 6.90
N VAL A 64 1.72 -15.16 7.92
CA VAL A 64 2.13 -14.49 9.17
C VAL A 64 1.49 -15.16 10.40
N GLY A 65 1.83 -14.66 11.59
CA GLY A 65 1.28 -15.13 12.86
C GLY A 65 -0.26 -15.09 12.93
N ASP A 66 -0.80 -15.78 13.93
CA ASP A 66 -2.24 -15.88 14.13
C ASP A 66 -2.85 -14.70 14.93
N ASP A 67 -2.02 -13.79 15.43
CA ASP A 67 -2.43 -12.55 16.08
C ASP A 67 -2.59 -11.44 15.03
N LEU A 68 -3.81 -11.27 14.55
CA LEU A 68 -4.12 -10.36 13.44
C LEU A 68 -3.78 -8.90 13.76
N GLU A 69 -4.03 -8.46 15.00
CA GLU A 69 -3.79 -7.07 15.41
C GLU A 69 -2.29 -6.79 15.57
N ALA A 70 -1.53 -7.72 16.14
CA ALA A 70 -0.09 -7.59 16.24
C ALA A 70 0.58 -7.61 14.85
N GLU A 71 0.14 -8.50 13.95
CA GLU A 71 0.73 -8.62 12.61
C GLU A 71 0.38 -7.42 11.70
N VAL A 72 -0.86 -6.90 11.79
CA VAL A 72 -1.23 -5.72 10.99
C VAL A 72 -0.49 -4.46 11.46
N GLU A 73 -0.31 -4.30 12.77
CA GLU A 73 0.44 -3.19 13.36
C GLU A 73 1.93 -3.28 13.02
N LYS A 74 2.51 -4.48 13.09
CA LYS A 74 3.88 -4.73 12.66
C LYS A 74 4.08 -4.39 11.18
N ALA A 75 3.22 -4.91 10.30
CA ALA A 75 3.30 -4.64 8.87
C ALA A 75 3.11 -3.15 8.53
N PHE A 76 2.19 -2.48 9.24
CA PHE A 76 1.99 -1.03 9.13
C PHE A 76 3.29 -0.28 9.45
N ASN A 77 3.90 -0.56 10.61
CA ASN A 77 5.11 0.13 11.05
C ASN A 77 6.32 -0.16 10.15
N GLU A 78 6.46 -1.40 9.67
CA GLU A 78 7.52 -1.77 8.71
C GLU A 78 7.38 -1.02 7.37
N ILE A 79 6.16 -0.94 6.83
CA ILE A 79 5.91 -0.21 5.58
C ILE A 79 6.07 1.30 5.80
N ASP A 80 5.54 1.84 6.89
CA ASP A 80 5.67 3.26 7.20
C ASP A 80 7.14 3.69 7.28
N ALA A 81 7.98 2.89 7.95
CA ALA A 81 9.41 3.14 8.06
C ALA A 81 10.17 2.91 6.73
N LYS A 82 9.77 1.92 5.93
CA LYS A 82 10.43 1.58 4.66
C LYS A 82 10.12 2.58 3.53
N TYR A 83 8.96 3.23 3.60
CA TYR A 83 8.51 4.25 2.66
C TYR A 83 8.50 5.62 3.33
N ASP A 84 9.72 6.09 3.56
CA ASP A 84 9.94 7.46 3.99
C ASP A 84 9.52 8.48 2.92
N ARG A 85 9.60 9.75 3.30
CA ARG A 85 9.23 10.86 2.41
C ARG A 85 10.06 10.88 1.13
N GLU A 86 11.36 10.57 1.18
CA GLU A 86 12.24 10.63 0.02
C GLU A 86 11.88 9.57 -1.01
N ARG A 87 11.63 8.34 -0.54
CA ARG A 87 11.18 7.22 -1.38
C ARG A 87 9.82 7.49 -2.00
N LEU A 88 8.86 8.01 -1.22
CA LEU A 88 7.55 8.38 -1.76
C LEU A 88 7.68 9.45 -2.85
N VAL A 89 8.49 10.48 -2.64
CA VAL A 89 8.76 11.50 -3.67
C VAL A 89 9.42 10.89 -4.91
N ALA A 90 10.33 9.94 -4.75
CA ALA A 90 10.95 9.24 -5.87
C ALA A 90 9.91 8.44 -6.68
N LEU A 91 9.02 7.71 -6.01
CA LEU A 91 7.90 7.00 -6.63
C LEU A 91 6.98 7.97 -7.39
N VAL A 92 6.60 9.09 -6.78
CA VAL A 92 5.78 10.11 -7.48
C VAL A 92 6.46 10.60 -8.76
N LYS A 93 7.77 10.90 -8.71
CA LYS A 93 8.55 11.33 -9.89
C LYS A 93 8.61 10.24 -10.97
N ALA A 94 8.66 8.98 -10.57
CA ALA A 94 8.68 7.81 -11.45
C ALA A 94 7.29 7.38 -11.96
N GLY A 95 6.23 8.13 -11.66
CA GLY A 95 4.88 7.75 -12.08
C GLY A 95 4.31 6.57 -11.29
N GLY A 96 4.75 6.40 -10.04
CA GLY A 96 4.18 5.46 -9.08
C GLY A 96 4.70 4.05 -9.27
N LYS A 97 5.76 3.89 -10.08
CA LYS A 97 6.41 2.62 -10.35
C LYS A 97 7.80 2.60 -9.73
N GLU A 98 8.19 1.49 -9.13
CA GLU A 98 9.59 1.29 -8.75
C GLU A 98 10.43 1.21 -10.04
N ASN A 99 11.52 1.98 -10.08
CA ASN A 99 12.48 1.87 -11.17
C ASN A 99 13.22 0.54 -11.00
N VAL A 100 12.75 -0.50 -11.68
CA VAL A 100 13.47 -1.76 -11.93
C VAL A 100 14.33 -1.66 -13.18
#